data_AF-A0A9D6UG98-F1
#
_entry.id   AF-A0A9D6UG98-F1
#
_cell.length_a   1.000
_cell.length_b   1.000
_cell.length_c   1.000
_cell.angle_alpha   90.00
_cell.angle_beta   90.00
_cell.angle_gamma   90.00
#
_symmetry.space_group_name_H-M   'P 1'
#
loop_
_entity.id
_entity.type
_entity.pdbx_description
1 polymer ?
#
loop_
_entity_poly.entity_id
_entity_poly.type
_entity_poly.pdbx_seq_one_letter_code
_entity_poly.pdbx_strand_id
1 'polypeptide(L)'
;MASPASHDARRPAAPTLEEDIRARAFELGFDVCRFARADVAPEPGDRLREWLRDGAHGDMAWMRETAERRAAPRALWPEAASLVMLGLNYGPDGDPLDSLTKSDCATISVYARNRDYHDVLKGRLKQLAGFILSR
;
A
#
# COMPACT_ATOMS: atom_id res chain seq x y z
N MET A 1 -56.20 -14.85 20.62
CA MET A 1 -55.20 -15.65 19.88
C MET A 1 -54.24 -14.67 19.22
N ALA A 2 -53.07 -14.45 19.80
CA ALA A 2 -52.03 -13.59 19.21
C ALA A 2 -51.20 -14.43 18.23
N SER A 3 -51.09 -13.96 16.99
CA SER A 3 -50.22 -14.55 15.96
C SER A 3 -48.76 -14.25 16.30
N PRO A 4 -47.83 -15.22 16.25
CA PRO A 4 -46.44 -14.95 16.53
C PRO A 4 -45.82 -14.24 15.31
N ALA A 5 -45.23 -13.06 15.57
CA ALA A 5 -44.38 -12.39 14.59
C ALA A 5 -43.17 -13.29 14.27
N SER A 6 -43.10 -13.77 13.04
CA SER A 6 -41.93 -14.45 12.50
C SER A 6 -40.77 -13.47 12.46
N HIS A 7 -39.87 -13.58 13.44
CA HIS A 7 -38.54 -13.00 13.38
C HIS A 7 -37.74 -13.73 12.30
N ASP A 8 -37.76 -13.18 11.08
CA ASP A 8 -36.80 -13.54 10.05
C ASP A 8 -35.44 -12.94 10.45
N ALA A 9 -34.69 -13.69 11.25
CA ALA A 9 -33.31 -13.37 11.59
C ALA A 9 -32.47 -13.53 10.32
N ARG A 10 -32.39 -12.47 9.52
CA ARG A 10 -31.58 -12.40 8.31
C ARG A 10 -30.14 -12.77 8.65
N ARG A 11 -29.68 -13.94 8.17
CA ARG A 11 -28.27 -14.36 8.27
C ARG A 11 -27.38 -13.23 7.74
N PRO A 12 -26.27 -12.89 8.42
CA PRO A 12 -25.33 -11.92 7.86
C PRO A 12 -24.87 -12.42 6.49
N ALA A 13 -24.82 -11.50 5.53
CA ALA A 13 -24.29 -11.79 4.20
C ALA A 13 -22.85 -12.31 4.34
N ALA A 14 -22.45 -13.23 3.45
CA ALA A 14 -21.07 -13.68 3.40
C ALA A 14 -20.14 -12.48 3.17
N PRO A 15 -18.94 -12.46 3.79
CA PRO A 15 -18.00 -11.37 3.61
C PRO A 15 -17.65 -11.23 2.13
N THR A 16 -17.53 -9.98 1.69
CA THR A 16 -17.05 -9.64 0.36
C THR A 16 -15.56 -9.96 0.24
N LEU A 17 -15.08 -10.15 -1.00
CA LEU A 17 -13.65 -10.34 -1.26
C LEU A 17 -12.80 -9.18 -0.70
N GLU A 18 -13.31 -7.94 -0.74
CA GLU A 18 -12.61 -6.79 -0.17
C GLU A 18 -12.46 -6.89 1.36
N GLU A 19 -13.48 -7.35 2.07
CA GLU A 19 -13.43 -7.56 3.51
C GLU A 19 -12.45 -8.67 3.88
N ASP A 20 -12.47 -9.76 3.12
CA ASP A 20 -11.53 -10.88 3.28
C ASP A 20 -10.07 -10.46 3.04
N ILE A 21 -9.81 -9.70 1.97
CA ILE A 21 -8.48 -9.15 1.68
C ILE A 21 -8.03 -8.22 2.80
N ARG A 22 -8.92 -7.33 3.27
CA ARG A 22 -8.61 -6.38 4.33
C ARG A 22 -8.30 -7.09 5.64
N ALA A 23 -9.12 -8.07 6.02
CA ALA A 23 -8.89 -8.89 7.22
C ALA A 23 -7.54 -9.61 7.12
N ARG A 24 -7.28 -10.25 5.98
CA ARG A 24 -6.00 -10.95 5.76
C ARG A 24 -4.81 -10.01 5.78
N ALA A 25 -4.92 -8.81 5.23
CA ALA A 25 -3.86 -7.81 5.28
C ALA A 25 -3.53 -7.39 6.72
N PHE A 26 -4.55 -7.19 7.57
CA PHE A 26 -4.35 -6.87 8.98
C PHE A 26 -3.73 -8.02 9.76
N GLU A 27 -4.13 -9.27 9.50
CA GLU A 27 -3.47 -10.46 10.10
C GLU A 27 -2.00 -10.58 9.71
N LEU A 28 -1.66 -10.20 8.46
CA LEU A 28 -0.28 -10.16 7.98
C LEU A 28 0.50 -8.95 8.54
N GLY A 29 -0.15 -8.10 9.34
CA GLY A 29 0.45 -7.00 10.07
C GLY A 29 0.58 -5.70 9.27
N PHE A 30 -0.22 -5.48 8.22
CA PHE A 30 -0.37 -4.15 7.63
C PHE A 30 -1.28 -3.28 8.51
N ASP A 31 -0.99 -1.99 8.62
CA ASP A 31 -1.81 -1.05 9.42
C ASP A 31 -2.96 -0.46 8.59
N VAL A 32 -2.78 -0.42 7.27
CA VAL A 32 -3.76 0.14 6.33
C VAL A 32 -3.96 -0.80 5.16
N CYS A 33 -5.23 -1.01 4.80
CA CYS A 33 -5.63 -1.66 3.56
C CYS A 33 -6.81 -0.89 2.95
N ARG A 34 -6.62 -0.38 1.74
CA ARG A 34 -7.59 0.42 0.98
C ARG A 34 -7.66 -0.05 -0.47
N PHE A 35 -8.75 0.28 -1.13
CA PHE A 35 -9.01 -0.09 -2.51
C PHE A 35 -9.19 1.17 -3.35
N ALA A 36 -8.64 1.15 -4.55
CA ALA A 36 -8.86 2.20 -5.55
C ALA A 36 -9.06 1.55 -6.91
N ARG A 37 -9.68 2.27 -7.84
CA ARG A 37 -9.73 1.85 -9.23
C ARG A 37 -8.38 2.10 -9.90
N ALA A 38 -8.06 1.29 -10.91
CA ALA A 38 -6.82 1.43 -11.67
C ALA A 38 -6.88 2.50 -12.78
N ASP A 39 -8.05 3.08 -13.04
CA ASP A 39 -8.23 4.25 -13.91
C ASP A 39 -7.95 5.55 -13.14
N VAL A 40 -6.66 5.74 -12.85
CA VAL A 40 -6.17 6.97 -12.21
C VAL A 40 -6.26 8.13 -13.20
N ALA A 41 -6.63 9.31 -12.69
CA ALA A 41 -6.67 10.54 -13.46
C ALA A 41 -5.27 10.89 -14.03
N PRO A 42 -5.16 11.62 -15.15
CA PRO A 42 -3.89 11.82 -15.87
C PRO A 42 -2.87 12.70 -15.12
N GLU A 43 -3.33 13.53 -14.18
CA GLU A 43 -2.55 14.60 -13.55
C GLU A 43 -1.25 14.12 -12.85
N PRO A 44 -1.21 12.99 -12.12
CA PRO A 44 0.04 12.48 -11.54
C PRO A 44 1.08 12.13 -12.62
N GLY A 45 0.65 11.59 -13.76
CA GLY A 45 1.51 11.30 -14.90
C GLY A 45 2.03 12.58 -15.55
N ASP A 46 1.19 13.60 -15.69
CA ASP A 46 1.58 14.91 -16.23
C ASP A 46 2.62 15.59 -15.33
N ARG A 47 2.39 15.61 -14.01
CA ARG A 47 3.34 16.13 -13.02
C ARG A 47 4.67 15.39 -13.03
N LEU A 48 4.66 14.06 -13.18
CA LEU A 48 5.90 13.29 -13.33
C LEU A 48 6.70 13.74 -14.57
N ARG A 49 6.02 13.97 -15.70
CA ARG A 49 6.70 14.42 -16.93
C ARG A 49 7.25 15.84 -16.79
N GLU A 50 6.55 16.73 -16.09
CA GLU A 50 7.04 18.07 -15.76
C GLU A 50 8.30 17.99 -14.88
N TRP A 51 8.23 17.26 -13.77
CA TRP A 51 9.36 17.06 -12.86
C TRP A 51 10.59 16.44 -13.55
N LEU A 52 10.38 15.51 -14.50
CA LEU A 52 11.46 14.94 -15.32
C LEU A 52 12.06 15.94 -16.32
N ARG A 53 11.24 16.86 -16.85
CA ARG A 53 11.68 17.92 -17.77
C ARG A 53 12.55 18.94 -17.04
N ASP A 54 12.21 19.23 -15.79
CA ASP A 54 12.94 20.18 -14.94
C ASP A 54 14.27 19.62 -14.40
N GLY A 55 14.63 18.37 -14.77
CA GLY A 55 15.87 17.74 -14.31
C GLY A 55 15.85 17.37 -12.82
N ALA A 56 14.69 17.38 -12.17
CA ALA A 56 14.57 17.22 -10.72
C ALA A 56 14.84 15.80 -10.19
N HIS A 57 15.20 14.86 -11.07
CA HIS A 57 15.55 13.47 -10.73
C HIS A 57 17.01 13.27 -10.35
N GLY A 58 17.87 14.29 -10.48
CA GLY A 58 19.31 14.16 -10.24
C GLY A 58 19.90 12.98 -11.02
N ASP A 59 20.61 12.10 -10.33
CA ASP A 59 21.27 10.94 -10.95
C ASP A 59 20.33 9.72 -11.15
N MET A 60 19.04 9.84 -10.84
CA MET A 60 18.07 8.74 -10.97
C MET A 60 17.64 8.53 -12.43
N ALA A 61 18.56 8.16 -13.32
CA ALA A 61 18.28 7.93 -14.74
C ALA A 61 17.10 6.96 -14.98
N TRP A 62 16.95 5.95 -14.11
CA TRP A 62 15.86 4.99 -14.13
C TRP A 62 14.46 5.64 -13.98
N MET A 63 14.35 6.83 -13.37
CA MET A 63 13.07 7.56 -13.28
C MET A 63 12.57 7.95 -14.66
N ARG A 64 13.47 8.31 -15.58
CA ARG A 64 13.13 8.62 -16.97
C ARG A 64 12.81 7.36 -17.75
N GLU A 65 13.65 6.33 -17.63
CA GLU A 65 13.49 5.04 -18.33
C GLU A 65 12.17 4.34 -17.99
N THR A 66 11.67 4.52 -16.76
CA THR A 66 10.45 3.87 -16.29
C THR A 66 9.24 4.81 -16.21
N ALA A 67 9.34 6.03 -16.76
CA ALA A 67 8.34 7.08 -16.62
C ALA A 67 6.95 6.66 -17.09
N GLU A 68 6.85 6.00 -18.25
CA GLU A 68 5.56 5.57 -18.81
C GLU A 68 4.85 4.58 -17.88
N ARG A 69 5.59 3.58 -17.37
CA ARG A 69 5.07 2.59 -16.41
C ARG A 69 4.63 3.21 -15.09
N ARG A 70 5.24 4.34 -14.68
CA ARG A 70 4.91 5.08 -13.46
C ARG A 70 3.75 6.05 -13.64
N ALA A 71 3.49 6.49 -14.86
CA ALA A 71 2.50 7.50 -15.16
C ALA A 71 1.06 7.01 -14.90
N ALA A 72 0.81 5.70 -15.05
CA ALA A 72 -0.50 5.10 -14.78
C ALA A 72 -0.40 3.60 -14.47
N PRO A 73 -1.27 3.04 -13.61
CA PRO A 73 -1.29 1.59 -13.35
C PRO A 73 -1.51 0.76 -14.62
N ARG A 74 -2.38 1.21 -15.52
CA ARG A 74 -2.65 0.52 -16.78
C ARG A 74 -1.50 0.56 -17.79
N ALA A 75 -0.54 1.47 -17.61
CA ALA A 75 0.70 1.46 -18.40
C ALA A 75 1.65 0.33 -17.94
N LEU A 76 1.53 -0.10 -16.68
CA LEU A 76 2.25 -1.26 -16.17
C LEU A 76 1.51 -2.57 -16.51
N TRP A 77 0.18 -2.59 -16.35
CA TRP A 77 -0.66 -3.76 -16.59
C TRP A 77 -2.01 -3.35 -17.23
N PRO A 78 -2.22 -3.53 -18.55
CA PRO A 78 -3.40 -3.02 -19.25
C PRO A 78 -4.75 -3.49 -18.68
N GLU A 79 -4.82 -4.73 -18.21
CA GLU A 79 -6.01 -5.36 -17.65
C GLU A 79 -6.29 -4.97 -16.19
N ALA A 80 -5.45 -4.12 -15.57
CA ALA A 80 -5.66 -3.70 -14.19
C ALA A 80 -7.00 -2.96 -14.05
N ALA A 81 -7.84 -3.49 -13.15
CA ALA A 81 -9.15 -2.92 -12.81
C ALA A 81 -9.12 -2.18 -11.46
N SER A 82 -8.45 -2.78 -10.47
CA SER A 82 -8.41 -2.31 -9.09
C SER A 82 -7.01 -2.39 -8.51
N LEU A 83 -6.75 -1.56 -7.51
CA LEU A 83 -5.51 -1.48 -6.74
C LEU A 83 -5.82 -1.79 -5.27
N VAL A 84 -5.01 -2.66 -4.67
CA VAL A 84 -5.00 -2.87 -3.21
C VAL A 84 -3.83 -2.08 -2.64
N MET A 85 -4.14 -0.99 -1.94
CA MET A 85 -3.15 -0.10 -1.33
C MET A 85 -2.93 -0.50 0.13
N LEU A 86 -1.68 -0.78 0.47
CA LEU A 86 -1.27 -1.25 1.79
C LEU A 86 -0.29 -0.28 2.43
N GLY A 87 -0.37 -0.13 3.75
CA GLY A 87 0.52 0.73 4.53
C GLY A 87 1.04 0.01 5.77
N LEU A 88 2.29 0.31 6.13
CA LEU A 88 2.93 -0.14 7.36
C LEU A 88 3.61 1.05 8.02
N ASN A 89 3.29 1.30 9.27
CA ASN A 89 3.97 2.26 10.11
C ASN A 89 5.33 1.68 10.52
N TYR A 90 6.39 2.42 10.24
CA TYR A 90 7.75 2.09 10.63
C TYR A 90 8.30 3.03 11.71
N GLY A 91 7.45 3.89 12.28
CA GLY A 91 7.80 4.77 13.39
C GLY A 91 8.35 3.97 14.57
N PRO A 92 9.40 4.47 15.26
CA PRO A 92 9.90 3.83 16.45
C PRO A 92 8.93 4.04 17.61
N ASP A 93 9.07 3.25 18.68
CA ASP A 93 8.25 3.40 19.88
C ASP A 93 8.55 4.72 20.65
N GLY A 94 9.73 5.31 20.44
CA GLY A 94 10.19 6.56 21.06
C GLY A 94 10.25 7.75 20.09
N ASP A 95 10.82 8.87 20.53
CA ASP A 95 11.00 10.04 19.66
C ASP A 95 12.07 9.73 18.58
N PRO A 96 11.72 9.76 17.28
CA PRO A 96 12.67 9.48 16.21
C PRO A 96 13.84 10.49 16.16
N LEU A 97 13.71 11.65 16.81
CA LEU A 97 14.68 12.75 16.83
C LEU A 97 15.62 12.72 18.03
N ASP A 98 15.44 11.80 19.00
CA ASP A 98 16.28 11.72 20.20
C ASP A 98 17.79 11.67 19.88
N SER A 99 18.15 11.01 18.78
CA SER A 99 19.54 10.89 18.33
C SER A 99 20.17 12.21 17.86
N LEU A 100 19.38 13.24 17.55
CA LEU A 100 19.90 14.56 17.14
C LEU A 100 20.53 15.33 18.30
N THR A 101 20.23 14.97 19.55
CA THR A 101 20.81 15.59 20.74
C THR A 101 22.19 15.04 21.10
N LYS A 102 22.60 13.94 20.46
CA LYS A 102 23.84 13.22 20.76
C LYS A 102 24.96 13.71 19.86
N SER A 103 26.10 14.08 20.44
CA SER A 103 27.28 14.57 19.71
C SER A 103 28.26 13.47 19.31
N ASP A 104 28.09 12.26 19.84
CA ASP A 104 28.98 11.11 19.65
C ASP A 104 28.48 10.13 18.56
N CYS A 105 27.31 10.37 17.97
CA CYS A 105 26.77 9.51 16.91
C CYS A 105 26.06 10.28 15.79
N ALA A 106 26.11 9.74 14.58
CA ALA A 106 25.32 10.21 13.46
C ALA A 106 23.87 9.66 13.51
N THR A 107 22.93 10.43 12.97
CA THR A 107 21.53 9.99 12.84
C THR A 107 21.25 9.40 11.47
N ILE A 108 20.62 8.22 11.46
CA ILE A 108 20.13 7.56 10.25
C ILE A 108 18.60 7.72 10.18
N SER A 109 18.07 7.92 8.98
CA SER A 109 16.62 7.96 8.71
C SER A 109 15.91 6.73 9.29
N VAL A 110 14.76 6.93 9.93
CA VAL A 110 14.02 5.87 10.64
C VAL A 110 13.76 4.63 9.78
N TYR A 111 13.40 4.81 8.50
CA TYR A 111 13.09 3.71 7.59
C TYR A 111 14.27 2.74 7.36
N ALA A 112 15.51 3.18 7.66
CA ALA A 112 16.74 2.41 7.48
C ALA A 112 17.34 1.90 8.80
N ARG A 113 16.65 2.09 9.95
CA ARG A 113 17.14 1.64 11.26
C ARG A 113 16.84 0.16 11.56
N ASN A 114 15.80 -0.37 10.93
CA ASN A 114 15.33 -1.74 11.16
C ASN A 114 15.71 -2.66 10.00
N ARG A 115 15.25 -3.91 10.04
CA ARG A 115 15.35 -4.84 8.90
C ARG A 115 14.86 -4.17 7.62
N ASP A 116 15.53 -4.43 6.50
CA ASP A 116 15.15 -3.90 5.19
C ASP A 116 13.66 -4.12 4.93
N TYR A 117 12.95 -3.00 4.77
CA TYR A 117 11.50 -3.01 4.58
C TYR A 117 11.10 -3.74 3.30
N HIS A 118 11.98 -3.82 2.29
CA HIS A 118 11.70 -4.54 1.06
C HIS A 118 11.47 -6.02 1.33
N ASP A 119 12.26 -6.65 2.19
CA ASP A 119 12.11 -8.07 2.53
C ASP A 119 10.81 -8.32 3.31
N VAL A 120 10.54 -7.46 4.29
CA VAL A 120 9.34 -7.57 5.14
C VAL A 120 8.07 -7.39 4.30
N LEU A 121 8.00 -6.31 3.53
CA LEU A 121 6.83 -6.01 2.70
C LEU A 121 6.66 -7.05 1.60
N LYS A 122 7.72 -7.42 0.87
CA LYS A 122 7.65 -8.42 -0.21
C LYS A 122 7.18 -9.77 0.30
N GLY A 123 7.62 -10.19 1.49
CA GLY A 123 7.16 -11.42 2.12
C GLY A 123 5.66 -11.41 2.41
N ARG A 124 5.15 -10.33 3.01
CA ARG A 124 3.72 -10.16 3.33
C ARG A 124 2.86 -10.03 2.08
N LEU A 125 3.32 -9.27 1.08
CA LEU A 125 2.63 -9.11 -0.21
C LEU A 125 2.46 -10.45 -0.92
N LYS A 126 3.48 -11.30 -0.93
CA LYS A 126 3.38 -12.66 -1.50
C LYS A 126 2.34 -13.52 -0.78
N GLN A 127 2.29 -13.44 0.56
CA GLN A 127 1.28 -14.18 1.33
C GLN A 127 -0.14 -13.70 1.05
N LEU A 128 -0.34 -12.38 0.96
CA LEU A 128 -1.64 -11.81 0.61
C LEU A 128 -2.05 -12.17 -0.82
N ALA A 129 -1.12 -12.08 -1.78
CA ALA A 129 -1.38 -12.48 -3.16
C ALA A 129 -1.73 -13.97 -3.27
N GLY A 130 -1.01 -14.84 -2.56
CA GLY A 130 -1.33 -16.27 -2.49
C GLY A 130 -2.72 -16.54 -1.91
N PHE A 131 -3.13 -15.78 -0.88
CA PHE A 131 -4.49 -15.84 -0.35
C PHE A 131 -5.53 -15.42 -1.39
N ILE A 132 -5.32 -14.29 -2.09
CA ILE A 132 -6.24 -13.80 -3.13
C ILE A 132 -6.42 -14.83 -4.24
N LEU A 133 -5.33 -15.47 -4.69
CA LEU A 133 -5.35 -16.50 -5.73
C LEU A 133 -6.03 -17.81 -5.30
N SER A 134 -6.22 -18.02 -4.00
CA SER A 134 -6.88 -19.21 -3.44
C SER A 134 -8.39 -19.04 -3.23
N ARG A 135 -8.93 -17.86 -3.53
CA ARG A 135 -10.35 -17.54 -3.40
C ARG A 135 -11.11 -17.77 -4.70
#